data_AF-A0A8K1FQ57-F1
#
_entry.id   AF-A0A8K1FQ57-F1
#
_cell.length_a   1.000
_cell.length_b   1.000
_cell.length_c   1.000
_cell.angle_alpha   90.00
_cell.angle_beta   90.00
_cell.angle_gamma   90.00
#
_symmetry.space_group_name_H-M   'P 1'
#
loop_
_entity.id
_entity.type
_entity.pdbx_description
1 polymer ?
#
loop_
_entity_poly.entity_id
_entity_poly.type
_entity_poly.pdbx_seq_one_letter_code
_entity_poly.pdbx_strand_id
1 'polypeptide(L)'
;GLRGNKKVKSLTEEEITRLVEAFKKFEDLRPPSADSLSVIGSDLIELGLKKIYNPEFAVAVTRRPKSYQGHPFVVEVGIAYGGNIQASEEPIVLRYANKIPLIYDEKSDVIWKVVEEMDWKRYGIEGEQYQMVVMVHLCSTKIPYKSAGKESIAEVEDIEKEIRNALMEAARKMKQFLTEKRKEEEEKKKLLTYLKYIPEVSRSFSIFMSDGNREAALKIQNELENELFKLISRKLNLINIEEYRKLYRVDSE
;
A
#
# COMPACT_ATOMS: atom_id res chain seq x y z
N GLY A 1 15.47 -16.03 -42.97
CA GLY A 1 16.30 -16.00 -44.20
C GLY A 1 17.65 -16.68 -43.98
N LEU A 2 17.65 -17.92 -43.49
CA LEU A 2 18.83 -18.79 -43.35
C LEU A 2 18.43 -20.19 -43.79
N ARG A 3 19.38 -20.98 -44.31
CA ARG A 3 19.14 -22.39 -44.65
C ARG A 3 19.17 -23.24 -43.38
N GLY A 4 18.08 -23.94 -43.05
CA GLY A 4 17.96 -24.72 -41.80
C GLY A 4 18.96 -25.88 -41.66
N ASN A 5 19.54 -26.32 -42.77
CA ASN A 5 20.53 -27.38 -42.90
C ASN A 5 21.98 -26.86 -43.02
N LYS A 6 22.21 -25.54 -42.88
CA LYS A 6 23.57 -24.97 -42.86
C LYS A 6 24.28 -25.34 -41.56
N LYS A 7 25.58 -25.66 -41.63
CA LYS A 7 26.39 -25.94 -40.43
C LYS A 7 26.54 -24.67 -39.59
N VAL A 8 26.18 -24.73 -38.31
CA VAL A 8 26.23 -23.58 -37.37
C VAL A 8 27.62 -22.93 -37.32
N LYS A 9 28.70 -23.73 -37.39
CA LYS A 9 30.09 -23.24 -37.38
C LYS A 9 30.47 -22.40 -38.61
N SER A 10 29.65 -22.37 -39.66
CA SER A 10 29.92 -21.69 -40.94
C SER A 10 29.08 -20.43 -41.15
N LEU A 11 28.43 -19.93 -40.10
CA LEU A 11 27.66 -18.68 -40.16
C LEU A 11 28.61 -17.49 -40.34
N THR A 12 28.25 -16.59 -41.26
CA THR A 12 28.99 -15.33 -41.47
C THR A 12 28.52 -14.27 -40.46
N GLU A 13 29.32 -13.23 -40.25
CA GLU A 13 28.95 -12.13 -39.33
C GLU A 13 27.62 -11.48 -39.70
N GLU A 14 27.37 -11.25 -41.00
CA GLU A 14 26.10 -10.71 -41.50
C GLU A 14 24.89 -11.62 -41.21
N GLU A 15 25.08 -12.94 -41.24
CA GLU A 15 24.03 -13.90 -40.88
C GLU A 15 23.75 -13.89 -39.38
N ILE A 16 24.79 -13.75 -38.56
CA ILE A 16 24.68 -13.65 -37.10
C ILE A 16 23.92 -12.36 -36.72
N THR A 17 24.28 -11.21 -37.28
CA THR A 17 23.59 -9.94 -37.02
C THR A 17 22.11 -10.02 -37.41
N ARG A 18 21.80 -10.58 -38.59
CA ARG A 18 20.41 -10.82 -39.01
C ARG A 18 19.65 -11.74 -38.06
N LEU A 19 20.29 -12.78 -37.52
CA LEU A 19 19.67 -13.68 -36.55
C LEU A 19 19.39 -12.97 -35.21
N VAL A 20 20.33 -12.15 -34.73
CA VAL A 20 20.17 -11.37 -33.50
C VAL A 20 19.03 -10.37 -33.62
N GLU A 21 18.95 -9.65 -34.75
CA GLU A 21 17.83 -8.73 -35.01
C GLU A 21 16.49 -9.45 -35.10
N ALA A 22 16.45 -10.62 -35.75
CA ALA A 22 15.26 -11.44 -35.81
C ALA A 22 14.82 -11.88 -34.41
N PHE A 23 15.76 -12.29 -33.54
CA PHE A 23 15.43 -12.64 -32.15
C PHE A 23 14.92 -11.45 -31.34
N LYS A 24 15.47 -10.25 -31.52
CA LYS A 24 15.00 -9.05 -30.82
C LYS A 24 13.57 -8.64 -31.22
N LYS A 25 13.17 -8.89 -32.47
CA LYS A 25 11.84 -8.53 -33.00
C LYS A 25 10.78 -9.62 -32.82
N PHE A 26 11.17 -10.82 -32.41
CA PHE A 26 10.27 -11.95 -32.34
C PHE A 26 9.54 -11.98 -30.99
N GLU A 27 8.24 -11.74 -31.01
CA GLU A 27 7.41 -11.58 -29.81
C GLU A 27 6.90 -12.92 -29.24
N ASP A 28 6.80 -13.98 -30.06
CA ASP A 28 6.23 -15.28 -29.67
C ASP A 28 7.21 -16.21 -28.93
N LEU A 29 8.33 -15.68 -28.44
CA LEU A 29 9.23 -16.46 -27.59
C LEU A 29 8.57 -16.73 -26.25
N ARG A 30 8.56 -18.00 -25.84
CA ARG A 30 8.14 -18.35 -24.48
C ARG A 30 9.06 -17.64 -23.50
N PRO A 31 8.50 -17.01 -22.44
CA PRO A 31 9.33 -16.41 -21.41
C PRO A 31 10.24 -17.48 -20.78
N PRO A 32 11.50 -17.13 -20.44
CA PRO A 32 12.40 -18.03 -19.75
C PRO A 32 11.78 -18.57 -18.47
N SER A 33 12.08 -19.84 -18.14
CA SER A 33 11.57 -20.44 -16.91
C SER A 33 12.08 -19.67 -15.69
N ALA A 34 11.19 -19.46 -14.72
CA ALA A 34 11.54 -18.84 -13.46
C ALA A 34 12.03 -19.84 -12.41
N ASP A 35 12.11 -21.13 -12.74
CA ASP A 35 12.63 -22.17 -11.83
C ASP A 35 14.08 -21.89 -11.41
N SER A 36 14.82 -21.11 -12.21
CA SER A 36 16.17 -20.67 -11.88
C SER A 36 16.23 -19.52 -10.86
N LEU A 37 15.09 -18.93 -10.50
CA LEU A 37 15.01 -17.77 -9.60
C LEU A 37 14.54 -18.19 -8.21
N SER A 38 15.06 -17.50 -7.19
CA SER A 38 14.68 -17.71 -5.81
C SER A 38 14.14 -16.42 -5.21
N VAL A 39 12.83 -16.38 -5.03
CA VAL A 39 12.11 -15.25 -4.43
C VAL A 39 12.22 -15.27 -2.90
N ILE A 40 11.90 -14.15 -2.26
CA ILE A 40 11.69 -14.07 -0.81
C ILE A 40 10.28 -14.58 -0.47
N GLY A 41 9.27 -14.13 -1.23
CA GLY A 41 7.87 -14.46 -1.02
C GLY A 41 7.13 -13.39 -0.22
N SER A 42 5.88 -13.13 -0.60
CA SER A 42 5.01 -12.11 0.00
C SER A 42 4.89 -12.26 1.52
N ASP A 43 4.68 -13.48 2.00
CA ASP A 43 4.36 -13.73 3.41
C ASP A 43 5.55 -13.43 4.32
N LEU A 44 6.77 -13.77 3.87
CA LEU A 44 8.00 -13.48 4.59
C LEU A 44 8.33 -11.99 4.59
N ILE A 45 8.07 -11.30 3.48
CA ILE A 45 8.23 -9.83 3.40
C ILE A 45 7.27 -9.15 4.38
N GLU A 46 5.99 -9.53 4.38
CA GLU A 46 5.01 -8.97 5.31
C GLU A 46 5.40 -9.23 6.77
N LEU A 47 5.82 -10.45 7.09
CA LEU A 47 6.26 -10.80 8.45
C LEU A 47 7.48 -9.98 8.86
N GLY A 48 8.46 -9.82 7.97
CA GLY A 48 9.67 -9.02 8.21
C GLY A 48 9.34 -7.56 8.49
N LEU A 49 8.52 -6.94 7.63
CA LEU A 49 8.08 -5.55 7.80
C LEU A 49 7.26 -5.37 9.09
N LYS A 50 6.35 -6.30 9.38
CA LYS A 50 5.55 -6.28 10.62
C LYS A 50 6.43 -6.37 11.86
N LYS A 51 7.42 -7.27 11.85
CA LYS A 51 8.27 -7.52 13.01
C LYS A 51 9.22 -6.36 13.33
N ILE A 52 9.77 -5.71 12.29
CA ILE A 52 10.75 -4.64 12.46
C ILE A 52 10.07 -3.30 12.77
N TYR A 53 9.04 -2.94 11.99
CA TYR A 53 8.46 -1.59 12.05
C TYR A 53 7.19 -1.50 12.89
N ASN A 54 6.58 -2.62 13.26
CA ASN A 54 5.27 -2.67 13.92
C ASN A 54 4.25 -1.68 13.30
N PRO A 55 3.98 -1.79 11.99
CA PRO A 55 3.10 -0.88 11.28
C PRO A 55 1.63 -1.21 11.56
N GLU A 56 0.73 -0.27 11.29
CA GLU A 56 -0.71 -0.52 11.32
C GLU A 56 -1.14 -1.40 10.14
N PHE A 57 -0.47 -1.25 9.00
CA PHE A 57 -0.74 -1.98 7.78
C PHE A 57 0.56 -2.41 7.12
N ALA A 58 0.61 -3.64 6.64
CA ALA A 58 1.70 -4.14 5.82
C ALA A 58 1.18 -5.10 4.76
N VAL A 59 1.68 -4.96 3.54
CA VAL A 59 1.30 -5.78 2.40
C VAL A 59 2.51 -6.06 1.52
N ALA A 60 2.57 -7.25 0.93
CA ALA A 60 3.56 -7.58 -0.08
C ALA A 60 2.93 -8.15 -1.36
N VAL A 61 3.66 -8.00 -2.46
CA VAL A 61 3.28 -8.47 -3.79
C VAL A 61 4.51 -9.09 -4.45
N THR A 62 4.42 -10.36 -4.81
CA THR A 62 5.39 -11.05 -5.67
C THR A 62 4.81 -11.13 -7.07
N ARG A 63 5.46 -10.47 -8.03
CA ARG A 63 4.98 -10.42 -9.42
C ARG A 63 5.31 -11.69 -10.18
N ARG A 64 4.62 -11.87 -11.31
CA ARG A 64 4.96 -12.95 -12.25
C ARG A 64 6.32 -12.67 -12.90
N PRO A 65 7.12 -13.70 -13.18
CA PRO A 65 8.39 -13.56 -13.85
C PRO A 65 8.26 -12.88 -15.22
N LYS A 66 9.18 -11.96 -15.49
CA LYS A 66 9.39 -11.30 -16.78
C LYS A 66 10.79 -11.61 -17.28
N SER A 67 11.13 -11.15 -18.47
CA SER A 67 12.47 -11.35 -19.02
C SER A 67 13.01 -10.10 -19.65
N TYR A 68 14.30 -9.87 -19.46
CA TYR A 68 15.03 -8.81 -20.15
C TYR A 68 16.31 -9.43 -20.73
N GLN A 69 16.64 -9.13 -21.99
CA GLN A 69 17.82 -9.71 -22.68
C GLN A 69 17.94 -11.25 -22.56
N GLY A 70 16.82 -11.98 -22.49
CA GLY A 70 16.81 -13.43 -22.31
C GLY A 70 17.02 -13.93 -20.87
N HIS A 71 17.24 -13.03 -19.91
CA HIS A 71 17.34 -13.36 -18.48
C HIS A 71 15.98 -13.19 -17.79
N PRO A 72 15.47 -14.23 -17.09
CA PRO A 72 14.28 -14.08 -16.28
C PRO A 72 14.56 -13.19 -15.08
N PHE A 73 13.59 -12.37 -14.71
CA PHE A 73 13.61 -11.58 -13.50
C PHE A 73 12.22 -11.55 -12.82
N VAL A 74 12.23 -11.37 -11.50
CA VAL A 74 11.02 -11.21 -10.68
C VAL A 74 11.20 -9.96 -9.83
N VAL A 75 10.12 -9.20 -9.69
CA VAL A 75 10.06 -8.05 -8.78
C VAL A 75 9.11 -8.38 -7.63
N GLU A 76 9.56 -8.12 -6.42
CA GLU A 76 8.73 -8.19 -5.21
C GLU A 76 8.71 -6.83 -4.54
N VAL A 77 7.54 -6.42 -4.07
CA VAL A 77 7.35 -5.13 -3.41
C VAL A 77 6.62 -5.34 -2.10
N GLY A 78 7.10 -4.69 -1.04
CA GLY A 78 6.44 -4.59 0.25
C GLY A 78 6.14 -3.13 0.59
N ILE A 79 4.97 -2.84 1.12
CA ILE A 79 4.62 -1.53 1.67
C ILE A 79 4.15 -1.72 3.12
N ALA A 80 4.72 -0.94 4.03
CA ALA A 80 4.27 -0.82 5.41
C ALA A 80 3.90 0.63 5.71
N TYR A 81 2.80 0.84 6.44
CA TYR A 81 2.25 2.16 6.73
C TYR A 81 1.82 2.31 8.20
N GLY A 82 2.10 3.48 8.77
CA GLY A 82 1.67 3.90 10.11
C GLY A 82 2.41 3.19 11.25
N GLY A 83 1.82 3.22 12.44
CA GLY A 83 2.37 2.56 13.63
C GLY A 83 3.63 3.27 14.15
N ASN A 84 4.71 2.52 14.36
CA ASN A 84 5.97 3.05 14.87
C ASN A 84 6.90 3.61 13.78
N ILE A 85 6.42 3.72 12.53
CA ILE A 85 7.21 4.30 11.44
C ILE A 85 7.31 5.82 11.66
N GLN A 86 8.54 6.34 11.68
CA GLN A 86 8.78 7.77 11.84
C GLN A 86 8.23 8.56 10.65
N ALA A 87 7.59 9.69 10.95
CA ALA A 87 7.07 10.60 9.94
C ALA A 87 8.22 11.35 9.27
N SER A 88 8.32 11.26 7.94
CA SER A 88 9.39 11.84 7.14
C SER A 88 8.82 12.54 5.90
N GLU A 89 9.53 13.50 5.30
CA GLU A 89 9.12 14.14 4.05
C GLU A 89 9.16 13.18 2.84
N GLU A 90 9.94 12.10 2.95
CA GLU A 90 10.08 11.05 1.94
C GLU A 90 9.84 9.66 2.57
N PRO A 91 9.30 8.69 1.81
CA PRO A 91 9.18 7.31 2.28
C PRO A 91 10.56 6.66 2.47
N ILE A 92 10.67 5.78 3.45
CA ILE A 92 11.89 5.00 3.66
C ILE A 92 11.95 3.89 2.60
N VAL A 93 12.99 3.87 1.76
CA VAL A 93 13.12 2.91 0.66
C VAL A 93 14.14 1.82 0.98
N LEU A 94 13.70 0.58 1.07
CA LEU A 94 14.55 -0.59 1.27
C LEU A 94 14.77 -1.30 -0.07
N ARG A 95 15.99 -1.21 -0.60
CA ARG A 95 16.36 -1.80 -1.89
C ARG A 95 17.05 -3.15 -1.69
N TYR A 96 16.61 -4.14 -2.45
CA TYR A 96 17.20 -5.47 -2.45
C TYR A 96 17.45 -5.96 -3.87
N ALA A 97 18.59 -6.61 -4.06
CA ALA A 97 18.91 -7.29 -5.31
C ALA A 97 19.45 -8.68 -5.02
N ASN A 98 18.82 -9.73 -5.57
CA ASN A 98 19.15 -11.14 -5.28
C ASN A 98 19.33 -11.44 -3.77
N LYS A 99 18.36 -11.00 -2.95
CA LYS A 99 18.33 -11.16 -1.48
C LYS A 99 19.44 -10.41 -0.71
N ILE A 100 20.18 -9.52 -1.36
CA ILE A 100 21.22 -8.68 -0.73
C ILE A 100 20.69 -7.25 -0.63
N PRO A 101 20.75 -6.61 0.56
CA PRO A 101 20.37 -5.21 0.72
C PRO A 101 21.39 -4.29 0.04
N LEU A 102 20.90 -3.28 -0.66
CA LEU A 102 21.71 -2.23 -1.28
C LEU A 102 21.64 -0.98 -0.40
N ILE A 103 22.79 -0.54 0.13
CA ILE A 103 22.85 0.53 1.14
C ILE A 103 23.36 1.83 0.52
N TYR A 104 24.34 1.77 -0.39
CA TYR A 104 24.95 2.96 -0.96
C TYR A 104 24.26 3.40 -2.26
N ASP A 105 24.54 4.63 -2.69
CA ASP A 105 24.10 5.20 -3.98
C ASP A 105 22.57 5.18 -4.22
N GLU A 106 21.76 5.28 -3.16
CA GLU A 106 20.29 5.20 -3.20
C GLU A 106 19.65 6.14 -4.22
N LYS A 107 20.00 7.43 -4.18
CA LYS A 107 19.41 8.45 -5.07
C LYS A 107 19.69 8.21 -6.56
N SER A 108 20.66 7.36 -6.89
CA SER A 108 20.99 7.01 -8.27
C SER A 108 20.27 5.74 -8.76
N ASP A 109 19.54 5.03 -7.89
CA ASP A 109 18.93 3.74 -8.23
C ASP A 109 17.62 3.91 -9.03
N VAL A 110 17.36 2.98 -9.96
CA VAL A 110 16.07 2.93 -10.68
C VAL A 110 14.89 2.75 -9.71
N ILE A 111 15.07 2.02 -8.61
CA ILE A 111 14.04 1.85 -7.57
C ILE A 111 13.69 3.20 -6.95
N TRP A 112 14.72 3.98 -6.59
CA TRP A 112 14.54 5.30 -5.98
C TRP A 112 13.76 6.22 -6.93
N LYS A 113 14.20 6.30 -8.19
CA LYS A 113 13.53 7.05 -9.25
C LYS A 113 12.04 6.69 -9.36
N VAL A 114 11.69 5.41 -9.41
CA VAL A 114 10.29 4.97 -9.55
C VAL A 114 9.45 5.31 -8.31
N VAL A 115 10.02 5.20 -7.11
CA VAL A 115 9.33 5.55 -5.85
C VAL A 115 9.11 7.05 -5.74
N GLU A 116 10.06 7.86 -6.18
CA GLU A 116 9.99 9.33 -6.19
C GLU A 116 9.01 9.85 -7.26
N GLU A 117 9.00 9.26 -8.46
CA GLU A 117 8.05 9.61 -9.54
C GLU A 117 6.60 9.22 -9.22
N MET A 118 6.36 8.40 -8.19
CA MET A 118 5.04 7.90 -7.87
C MET A 118 4.19 8.95 -7.16
N ASP A 119 3.02 9.26 -7.75
CA ASP A 119 2.04 10.17 -7.15
C ASP A 119 1.25 9.48 -6.02
N TRP A 120 1.82 9.53 -4.80
CA TRP A 120 1.25 8.95 -3.57
C TRP A 120 -0.11 9.53 -3.17
N LYS A 121 -0.41 10.76 -3.59
CA LYS A 121 -1.72 11.41 -3.31
C LYS A 121 -2.87 10.63 -3.94
N ARG A 122 -2.67 10.05 -5.13
CA ARG A 122 -3.67 9.19 -5.80
C ARG A 122 -4.00 7.92 -5.01
N TYR A 123 -3.08 7.50 -4.15
CA TYR A 123 -3.19 6.30 -3.32
C TYR A 123 -3.66 6.59 -1.88
N GLY A 124 -4.09 7.81 -1.58
CA GLY A 124 -4.70 8.16 -0.30
C GLY A 124 -3.75 8.74 0.74
N ILE A 125 -2.51 9.06 0.37
CA ILE A 125 -1.58 9.79 1.24
C ILE A 125 -1.80 11.29 1.02
N GLU A 126 -2.51 11.95 1.94
CA GLU A 126 -2.84 13.38 1.83
C GLU A 126 -1.86 14.29 2.60
N GLY A 127 -1.08 13.73 3.53
CA GLY A 127 -0.12 14.48 4.34
C GLY A 127 1.18 14.80 3.60
N GLU A 128 1.85 15.86 4.05
CA GLU A 128 3.23 16.19 3.65
C GLU A 128 4.26 15.24 4.32
N GLN A 129 3.84 14.52 5.37
CA GLN A 129 4.66 13.56 6.08
C GLN A 129 4.21 12.12 5.78
N TYR A 130 5.16 11.31 5.34
CA TYR A 130 5.04 9.89 5.05
C TYR A 130 5.49 9.08 6.27
N GLN A 131 4.57 8.29 6.83
CA GLN A 131 4.87 7.21 7.77
C GLN A 131 4.85 5.88 7.01
N MET A 132 5.71 5.77 5.99
CA MET A 132 5.69 4.65 5.05
C MET A 132 7.08 4.10 4.80
N VAL A 133 7.16 2.77 4.73
CA VAL A 133 8.34 2.03 4.28
C VAL A 133 7.98 1.28 3.01
N VAL A 134 8.81 1.44 1.98
CA VAL A 134 8.68 0.75 0.69
C VAL A 134 9.89 -0.16 0.49
N MET A 135 9.65 -1.46 0.44
CA MET A 135 10.65 -2.46 0.10
C MET A 135 10.50 -2.86 -1.37
N VAL A 136 11.59 -2.89 -2.12
CA VAL A 136 11.62 -3.42 -3.48
C VAL A 136 12.76 -4.41 -3.62
N HIS A 137 12.45 -5.61 -4.09
CA HIS A 137 13.39 -6.68 -4.37
C HIS A 137 13.39 -7.02 -5.87
N LEU A 138 14.56 -6.94 -6.50
CA LEU A 138 14.80 -7.43 -7.85
C LEU A 138 15.59 -8.73 -7.80
N CYS A 139 15.01 -9.82 -8.30
CA CYS A 139 15.69 -11.11 -8.45
C CYS A 139 15.90 -11.43 -9.93
N SER A 140 17.14 -11.72 -10.32
CA SER A 140 17.47 -12.12 -11.69
C SER A 140 18.81 -12.86 -11.74
N THR A 141 18.98 -13.73 -12.75
CA THR A 141 20.27 -14.36 -13.09
C THR A 141 21.35 -13.34 -13.44
N LYS A 142 20.94 -12.20 -13.98
CA LYS A 142 21.81 -11.06 -14.29
C LYS A 142 21.12 -9.82 -13.75
N ILE A 143 21.79 -9.05 -12.90
CA ILE A 143 21.29 -7.75 -12.45
C ILE A 143 22.07 -6.66 -13.20
N PRO A 144 21.39 -5.70 -13.84
CA PRO A 144 22.07 -4.60 -14.50
C PRO A 144 22.47 -3.56 -13.46
N TYR A 145 23.70 -3.62 -12.96
CA TYR A 145 24.24 -2.62 -12.03
C TYR A 145 24.77 -1.38 -12.77
N LYS A 146 24.64 -0.17 -12.19
CA LYS A 146 25.21 1.06 -12.76
C LYS A 146 26.73 1.11 -12.64
N SER A 147 27.26 0.70 -11.48
CA SER A 147 28.69 0.72 -11.15
C SER A 147 29.23 -0.68 -10.89
N ALA A 148 30.55 -0.84 -10.97
CA ALA A 148 31.23 -2.11 -10.64
C ALA A 148 31.06 -2.50 -9.16
N GLY A 149 30.73 -1.53 -8.28
CA GLY A 149 30.47 -1.73 -6.87
C GLY A 149 29.17 -2.47 -6.57
N LYS A 150 28.25 -2.56 -7.55
CA LYS A 150 26.94 -3.25 -7.41
C LYS A 150 26.01 -2.66 -6.35
N GLU A 151 26.14 -1.36 -6.08
CA GLU A 151 25.36 -0.66 -5.06
C GLU A 151 24.05 -0.06 -5.60
N SER A 152 23.94 0.15 -6.92
CA SER A 152 22.73 0.67 -7.55
C SER A 152 22.39 -0.02 -8.86
N ILE A 153 21.09 -0.14 -9.12
CA ILE A 153 20.54 -0.79 -10.31
C ILE A 153 20.38 0.24 -11.44
N ALA A 154 20.75 -0.17 -12.65
CA ALA A 154 20.69 0.64 -13.86
C ALA A 154 19.27 0.80 -14.39
N GLU A 155 19.06 1.89 -15.13
CA GLU A 155 17.79 2.23 -15.75
C GLU A 155 17.57 1.38 -17.00
N VAL A 156 16.92 0.24 -16.80
CA VAL A 156 16.47 -0.65 -17.88
C VAL A 156 14.95 -0.55 -17.94
N GLU A 157 14.42 -0.12 -19.10
CA GLU A 157 13.01 0.20 -19.28
C GLU A 157 12.06 -0.96 -18.91
N ASP A 158 12.38 -2.19 -19.28
CA ASP A 158 11.57 -3.38 -18.94
C ASP A 158 11.48 -3.61 -17.43
N ILE A 159 12.57 -3.38 -16.71
CA ILE A 159 12.65 -3.55 -15.25
C ILE A 159 11.94 -2.38 -14.57
N GLU A 160 12.19 -1.14 -15.02
CA GLU A 160 11.55 0.07 -14.49
C GLU A 160 10.02 -0.03 -14.57
N LYS A 161 9.49 -0.44 -15.73
CA LYS A 161 8.05 -0.64 -15.94
C LYS A 161 7.48 -1.70 -15.00
N GLU A 162 8.17 -2.82 -14.80
CA GLU A 162 7.66 -3.87 -13.91
C GLU A 162 7.74 -3.47 -12.43
N ILE A 163 8.78 -2.74 -12.02
CA ILE A 163 8.86 -2.15 -10.67
C ILE A 163 7.70 -1.19 -10.43
N ARG A 164 7.42 -0.29 -11.39
CA ARG A 164 6.29 0.65 -11.31
C ARG A 164 4.96 -0.10 -11.17
N ASN A 165 4.73 -1.13 -11.99
CA ASN A 165 3.51 -1.94 -11.91
C ASN A 165 3.36 -2.65 -10.57
N ALA A 166 4.45 -3.21 -10.03
CA ALA A 166 4.47 -3.88 -8.73
C ALA A 166 4.13 -2.92 -7.59
N LEU A 167 4.73 -1.72 -7.59
CA LEU A 167 4.44 -0.66 -6.63
C LEU A 167 2.99 -0.19 -6.69
N MET A 168 2.45 0.02 -7.90
CA MET A 168 1.05 0.40 -8.08
C MET A 168 0.08 -0.66 -7.55
N GLU A 169 0.41 -1.95 -7.70
CA GLU A 169 -0.39 -3.05 -7.17
C GLU A 169 -0.44 -3.04 -5.64
N ALA A 170 0.72 -2.89 -4.98
CA ALA A 170 0.79 -2.78 -3.51
C ALA A 170 0.10 -1.50 -3.00
N ALA A 171 0.31 -0.36 -3.67
CA ALA A 171 -0.27 0.92 -3.27
C ALA A 171 -1.80 0.96 -3.41
N ARG A 172 -2.40 0.21 -4.36
CA ARG A 172 -3.86 0.05 -4.43
C ARG A 172 -4.43 -0.67 -3.21
N LYS A 173 -3.74 -1.71 -2.72
CA LYS A 173 -4.15 -2.41 -1.49
C LYS A 173 -4.03 -1.49 -0.26
N MET A 174 -2.97 -0.69 -0.18
CA MET A 174 -2.83 0.34 0.85
C MET A 174 -3.95 1.38 0.78
N LYS A 175 -4.31 1.86 -0.42
CA LYS A 175 -5.43 2.80 -0.61
C LYS A 175 -6.73 2.26 -0.05
N GLN A 176 -7.01 0.97 -0.27
CA GLN A 176 -8.21 0.33 0.27
C GLN A 176 -8.23 0.40 1.79
N PHE A 177 -7.13 0.03 2.45
CA PHE A 177 -6.99 0.13 3.91
C PHE A 177 -7.19 1.57 4.42
N LEU A 178 -6.56 2.56 3.78
CA LEU A 178 -6.72 3.97 4.17
C LEU A 178 -8.16 4.47 4.00
N THR A 179 -8.85 4.00 2.96
CA THR A 179 -10.26 4.35 2.71
C THR A 179 -11.16 3.77 3.80
N GLU A 180 -10.94 2.52 4.18
CA GLU A 180 -11.67 1.85 5.26
C GLU A 180 -11.42 2.54 6.61
N LYS A 181 -10.15 2.89 6.90
CA LYS A 181 -9.78 3.63 8.12
C LYS A 181 -10.47 4.99 8.20
N ARG A 182 -10.48 5.78 7.11
CA ARG A 182 -11.18 7.08 7.07
C ARG A 182 -12.68 6.92 7.28
N LYS A 183 -13.28 5.90 6.69
CA LYS A 183 -14.70 5.62 6.87
C LYS A 183 -15.02 5.32 8.34
N GLU A 184 -14.18 4.51 9.00
CA GLU A 184 -14.32 4.21 10.42
C GLU A 184 -14.17 5.45 11.31
N GLU A 185 -13.20 6.32 11.00
CA GLU A 185 -13.01 7.59 11.70
C GLU A 185 -14.19 8.56 11.51
N GLU A 186 -14.74 8.64 10.30
CA GLU A 186 -15.94 9.44 10.02
C GLU A 186 -17.17 8.93 10.79
N GLU A 187 -17.35 7.60 10.86
CA GLU A 187 -18.43 6.98 11.62
C GLU A 187 -18.30 7.28 13.12
N LYS A 188 -17.09 7.17 13.68
CA LYS A 188 -16.79 7.56 15.07
C LYS A 188 -17.04 9.04 15.33
N LYS A 189 -16.62 9.93 14.41
CA LYS A 189 -16.87 11.37 14.50
C LYS A 189 -18.37 11.67 14.50
N LYS A 190 -19.14 11.11 13.56
CA LYS A 190 -20.60 11.27 13.48
C LYS A 190 -21.28 10.81 14.77
N LEU A 191 -20.86 9.66 15.32
CA LEU A 191 -21.38 9.16 16.59
C LEU A 191 -21.11 10.14 17.74
N LEU A 192 -19.86 10.58 17.90
CA LEU A 192 -19.49 11.58 18.92
C LEU A 192 -20.30 12.87 18.76
N THR A 193 -20.48 13.34 17.53
CA THR A 193 -21.32 14.52 17.24
C THR A 193 -22.75 14.29 17.68
N TYR A 194 -23.36 13.14 17.37
CA TYR A 194 -24.72 12.83 17.83
C TYR A 194 -24.82 12.76 19.35
N LEU A 195 -23.88 12.11 20.03
CA LEU A 195 -23.85 12.04 21.49
C LEU A 195 -23.84 13.44 22.14
N LYS A 196 -23.10 14.39 21.55
CA LYS A 196 -23.06 15.79 22.00
C LYS A 196 -24.39 16.52 21.81
N TYR A 197 -25.11 16.28 20.71
CA TYR A 197 -26.35 17.02 20.40
C TYR A 197 -27.62 16.40 21.01
N ILE A 198 -27.66 15.10 21.29
CA ILE A 198 -28.85 14.42 21.86
C ILE A 198 -29.41 15.13 23.11
N PRO A 199 -28.61 15.48 24.14
CA PRO A 199 -29.15 16.10 25.35
C PRO A 199 -29.65 17.52 25.10
N GLU A 200 -28.98 18.31 24.26
CA GLU A 200 -29.42 19.66 23.89
C GLU A 200 -30.75 19.65 23.12
N VAL A 201 -30.87 18.72 22.18
CA VAL A 201 -32.10 18.53 21.41
C VAL A 201 -33.23 18.04 22.31
N SER A 202 -32.96 17.06 23.17
CA SER A 202 -33.95 16.51 24.13
C SER A 202 -34.43 17.57 25.12
N ARG A 203 -33.51 18.41 25.63
CA ARG A 203 -33.84 19.55 26.48
C ARG A 203 -34.73 20.55 25.76
N SER A 204 -34.36 20.95 24.54
CA SER A 204 -35.13 21.91 23.75
C SER A 204 -36.55 21.41 23.47
N PHE A 205 -36.70 20.16 23.01
CA PHE A 205 -38.01 19.55 22.79
C PHE A 205 -38.82 19.39 24.08
N SER A 206 -38.19 19.03 25.20
CA SER A 206 -38.88 18.92 26.49
C SER A 206 -39.49 20.24 26.95
N ILE A 207 -38.84 21.38 26.67
CA ILE A 207 -39.34 22.72 27.00
C ILE A 207 -40.57 23.05 26.14
N PHE A 208 -40.53 22.74 24.85
CA PHE A 208 -41.66 22.96 23.94
C PHE A 208 -42.87 22.08 24.28
N MET A 209 -42.67 20.84 24.71
CA MET A 209 -43.77 19.91 24.99
C MET A 209 -44.38 20.08 26.39
N SER A 210 -43.68 20.72 27.32
CA SER A 210 -44.11 20.79 28.72
C SER A 210 -44.90 22.05 29.07
N ASP A 211 -45.08 23.01 28.13
CA ASP A 211 -45.82 24.27 28.32
C ASP A 211 -45.55 24.96 29.68
N GLY A 212 -44.30 24.88 30.16
CA GLY A 212 -43.85 25.51 31.42
C GLY A 212 -43.87 24.62 32.68
N ASN A 213 -44.30 23.35 32.59
CA ASN A 213 -44.25 22.41 33.72
C ASN A 213 -42.86 21.72 33.86
N ARG A 214 -42.09 22.13 34.88
CA ARG A 214 -40.73 21.65 35.13
C ARG A 214 -40.62 20.14 35.38
N GLU A 215 -41.57 19.51 36.07
CA GLU A 215 -41.50 18.06 36.35
C GLU A 215 -41.80 17.22 35.10
N ALA A 216 -42.73 17.69 34.26
CA ALA A 216 -43.03 17.05 32.98
C ALA A 216 -41.84 17.16 32.01
N ALA A 217 -41.17 18.31 31.97
CA ALA A 217 -39.99 18.52 31.13
C ALA A 217 -38.86 17.52 31.43
N LEU A 218 -38.54 17.29 32.71
CA LEU A 218 -37.49 16.35 33.11
C LEU A 218 -37.82 14.89 32.76
N LYS A 219 -39.09 14.48 32.87
CA LYS A 219 -39.52 13.13 32.44
C LYS A 219 -39.42 12.96 30.92
N ILE A 220 -39.94 13.93 30.17
CA ILE A 220 -39.94 13.92 28.70
C ILE A 220 -38.49 13.95 28.17
N GLN A 221 -37.62 14.75 28.78
CA GLN A 221 -36.20 14.80 28.40
C GLN A 221 -35.53 13.42 28.54
N ASN A 222 -35.67 12.75 29.69
CA ASN A 222 -35.07 11.44 29.92
C ASN A 222 -35.64 10.37 28.97
N GLU A 223 -36.92 10.46 28.63
CA GLU A 223 -37.57 9.54 27.71
C GLU A 223 -37.08 9.74 26.26
N LEU A 224 -36.99 11.00 25.82
CA LEU A 224 -36.45 11.39 24.51
C LEU A 224 -34.98 11.00 24.35
N GLU A 225 -34.15 11.24 25.36
CA GLU A 225 -32.75 10.81 25.34
C GLU A 225 -32.69 9.30 25.11
N ASN A 226 -33.39 8.50 25.92
CA ASN A 226 -33.37 7.04 25.80
C ASN A 226 -33.85 6.53 24.43
N GLU A 227 -34.90 7.13 23.85
CA GLU A 227 -35.40 6.74 22.52
C GLU A 227 -34.45 7.16 21.38
N LEU A 228 -33.86 8.35 21.45
CA LEU A 228 -32.85 8.80 20.47
C LEU A 228 -31.59 7.93 20.55
N PHE A 229 -31.17 7.55 21.75
CA PHE A 229 -30.08 6.61 21.96
C PHE A 229 -30.38 5.23 21.34
N LYS A 230 -31.60 4.69 21.53
CA LYS A 230 -32.02 3.43 20.88
C LYS A 230 -32.00 3.55 19.35
N LEU A 231 -32.51 4.64 18.79
CA LEU A 231 -32.51 4.89 17.35
C LEU A 231 -31.10 4.88 16.74
N ILE A 232 -30.16 5.55 17.39
CA ILE A 232 -28.76 5.63 16.94
C ILE A 232 -28.09 4.26 17.05
N SER A 233 -28.30 3.54 18.15
CA SER A 233 -27.74 2.20 18.34
C SER A 233 -28.16 1.22 17.24
N ARG A 234 -29.43 1.29 16.81
CA ARG A 234 -30.00 0.45 15.76
C ARG A 234 -29.48 0.80 14.38
N LYS A 235 -29.17 2.08 14.14
CA LYS A 235 -28.69 2.58 12.84
C LYS A 235 -27.19 2.37 12.64
N LEU A 236 -26.41 2.32 13.72
CA LEU A 236 -24.95 2.14 13.72
C LEU A 236 -24.48 0.72 14.10
N ASN A 237 -25.40 -0.22 14.38
CA ASN A 237 -25.06 -1.59 14.81
C ASN A 237 -24.05 -1.62 15.97
N LEU A 238 -24.17 -0.70 16.93
CA LEU A 238 -23.24 -0.62 18.06
C LEU A 238 -23.53 -1.72 19.09
N ILE A 239 -22.53 -2.58 19.33
CA ILE A 239 -22.62 -3.72 20.25
C ILE A 239 -22.44 -3.28 21.72
N ASN A 240 -21.74 -2.17 21.99
CA ASN A 240 -21.44 -1.67 23.34
C ASN A 240 -22.01 -0.26 23.59
N ILE A 241 -23.26 -0.17 24.01
CA ILE A 241 -23.95 1.10 24.29
C ILE A 241 -23.44 1.78 25.58
N GLU A 242 -23.00 1.00 26.58
CA GLU A 242 -22.60 1.50 27.90
C GLU A 242 -21.25 2.23 27.90
N GLU A 243 -20.35 1.85 26.98
CA GLU A 243 -19.00 2.42 26.87
C GLU A 243 -19.05 3.88 26.37
N TYR A 244 -19.93 4.16 25.41
CA TYR A 244 -20.17 5.52 24.90
C TYR A 244 -20.93 6.41 25.88
N ARG A 245 -21.78 5.82 26.73
CA ARG A 245 -22.48 6.55 27.79
C ARG A 245 -21.51 7.04 28.88
N LYS A 246 -20.42 6.29 29.12
CA LYS A 246 -19.34 6.69 30.03
C LYS A 246 -18.50 7.83 29.47
N LEU A 247 -18.18 7.83 28.17
CA LEU A 247 -17.46 8.94 27.53
C LEU A 247 -18.16 10.29 27.74
N TYR A 248 -19.50 10.31 27.74
CA TYR A 248 -20.26 11.53 27.96
C TYR A 248 -20.24 12.03 29.41
N ARG A 249 -20.18 11.12 30.39
CA ARG A 249 -20.16 11.48 31.82
C ARG A 249 -18.82 12.06 32.29
N VAL A 250 -17.72 11.80 31.58
CA VAL A 250 -16.38 12.31 31.95
C VAL A 250 -16.21 13.79 31.55
N ASP A 251 -16.90 14.26 30.51
CA ASP A 251 -16.82 15.66 30.05
C ASP A 251 -17.84 16.60 30.75
N SER A 252 -18.62 16.08 31.71
CA SER A 252 -19.68 16.82 32.41
C SER A 252 -19.50 16.93 33.94
N GLU A 253 -18.33 16.55 34.45
CA GLU A 253 -17.81 16.90 35.80
C GLU A 253 -16.73 17.99 35.70
#